data_AF-A0A2M7YB05-F1
#
_entry.id   AF-A0A2M7YB05-F1
#
_cell.length_a   1.000
_cell.length_b   1.000
_cell.length_c   1.000
_cell.angle_alpha   90.00
_cell.angle_beta   90.00
_cell.angle_gamma   90.00
#
_symmetry.space_group_name_H-M   'P 1'
#
loop_
_entity.id
_entity.type
_entity.pdbx_description
1 polymer ?
#
loop_
_entity_poly.entity_id
_entity_poly.type
_entity_poly.pdbx_seq_one_letter_code
_entity_poly.pdbx_strand_id
1 'polypeptide(L)'
;MRRSSPAPPRSRSGWRARSPQAPRNRWSRVDDTLTKARNDCGRRTQKKRGGSVTMAESDTVLDFWLTTVGAARWYKADPALDAEVAARFEGMVAEARRGAFSDWILNPRSGLALILLLDQFPRHIWRDTAAAFESDARAMAKAKRAMSLGHDMKIAEPERQFFYLPLMHSESQ
;
A
#
# COMPACT_ATOMS: atom_id res chain seq x y z
N MET A 1 53.37 -9.49 67.63
CA MET A 1 51.92 -9.74 67.37
C MET A 1 51.84 -11.01 66.52
N ARG A 2 51.59 -12.26 67.00
CA ARG A 2 50.36 -12.86 67.61
C ARG A 2 49.11 -12.43 66.83
N ARG A 3 48.24 -13.27 66.22
CA ARG A 3 47.80 -14.69 66.33
C ARG A 3 47.15 -15.08 64.95
N SER A 4 47.39 -16.26 64.38
CA SER A 4 46.57 -17.50 64.47
C SER A 4 45.21 -17.49 63.72
N SER A 5 45.11 -18.30 62.65
CA SER A 5 44.08 -19.30 62.21
C SER A 5 42.67 -19.30 62.87
N PRO A 6 41.57 -19.86 62.25
CA PRO A 6 41.57 -21.15 61.54
C PRO A 6 40.49 -21.43 60.42
N ALA A 7 40.61 -22.60 59.77
CA ALA A 7 39.56 -23.36 59.05
C ALA A 7 38.79 -24.29 60.04
N PRO A 8 37.94 -25.32 59.71
CA PRO A 8 37.30 -25.84 58.47
C PRO A 8 35.79 -26.22 58.73
N PRO A 9 35.14 -27.36 58.31
CA PRO A 9 35.11 -28.20 57.08
C PRO A 9 33.68 -28.53 56.51
N ARG A 10 33.66 -29.13 55.28
CA ARG A 10 32.78 -30.21 54.72
C ARG A 10 31.23 -30.19 54.87
N SER A 11 30.52 -30.49 53.77
CA SER A 11 29.83 -31.79 53.52
C SER A 11 28.58 -31.74 52.61
N ARG A 12 28.54 -32.67 51.63
CA ARG A 12 27.37 -33.38 51.01
C ARG A 12 26.37 -32.53 50.22
N SER A 13 25.79 -32.93 49.09
CA SER A 13 25.33 -34.24 48.59
C SER A 13 25.23 -34.12 47.05
N GLY A 14 25.35 -35.18 46.24
CA GLY A 14 24.20 -35.92 45.66
C GLY A 14 23.13 -34.96 45.13
N TRP A 15 22.75 -34.91 43.85
CA TRP A 15 21.90 -35.91 43.20
C TRP A 15 22.03 -35.84 41.67
N ARG A 16 22.30 -36.99 41.04
CA ARG A 16 21.81 -37.27 39.68
C ARG A 16 20.30 -37.49 39.79
N ALA A 17 19.51 -36.87 38.92
CA ALA A 17 18.22 -37.43 38.52
C ALA A 17 17.84 -36.86 37.14
N ARG A 18 18.13 -37.66 36.13
CA ARG A 18 17.46 -37.64 34.84
C ARG A 18 16.04 -38.13 35.11
N SER A 19 15.03 -37.33 34.77
CA SER A 19 13.63 -37.74 34.83
C SER A 19 12.91 -37.47 33.50
N PRO A 20 11.90 -38.29 33.18
CA PRO A 20 11.62 -38.73 31.81
C PRO A 20 10.35 -38.08 31.24
N GLN A 21 10.13 -38.39 29.96
CA GLN A 21 8.96 -38.08 29.14
C GLN A 21 7.61 -38.14 29.86
N ALA A 22 6.77 -37.14 29.58
CA ALA A 22 5.33 -37.21 29.77
C ALA A 22 4.66 -37.82 28.51
N PRO A 23 3.80 -38.85 28.65
CA PRO A 23 3.09 -39.45 27.52
C PRO A 23 1.69 -38.85 27.28
N ARG A 24 1.40 -38.71 25.97
CA ARG A 24 0.13 -38.88 25.24
C ARG A 24 -1.14 -39.16 26.07
N ASN A 25 -2.07 -38.21 26.01
CA ASN A 25 -3.52 -38.42 26.09
C ASN A 25 -4.08 -38.50 24.66
N ARG A 26 -4.47 -39.67 24.15
CA ARG A 26 -5.72 -40.40 24.40
C ARG A 26 -6.95 -39.60 23.93
N TRP A 27 -7.23 -39.71 22.64
CA TRP A 27 -8.57 -39.55 22.09
C TRP A 27 -8.91 -40.85 21.37
N SER A 28 -9.79 -41.62 22.00
CA SER A 28 -10.36 -42.84 21.45
C SER A 28 -11.46 -42.47 20.45
N ARG A 29 -11.24 -42.94 19.22
CA ARG A 29 -12.19 -43.34 18.17
C ARG A 29 -13.59 -43.68 18.67
N VAL A 30 -14.62 -43.17 17.98
CA VAL A 30 -15.73 -43.95 17.40
C VAL A 30 -16.30 -43.21 16.18
N ASP A 31 -16.33 -43.95 15.05
CA ASP A 31 -17.08 -43.70 13.82
C ASP A 31 -18.59 -43.62 14.09
N ASP A 32 -19.38 -42.88 13.30
CA ASP A 32 -19.98 -43.42 12.06
C ASP A 32 -21.17 -42.56 11.55
N THR A 33 -21.38 -42.62 10.23
CA THR A 33 -22.58 -42.34 9.43
C THR A 33 -22.89 -40.91 8.92
N LEU A 34 -22.45 -40.73 7.67
CA LEU A 34 -23.25 -40.42 6.46
C LEU A 34 -24.19 -39.19 6.40
N THR A 35 -23.93 -38.41 5.34
CA THR A 35 -24.91 -37.68 4.49
C THR A 35 -25.13 -36.19 4.79
N LYS A 36 -24.38 -35.32 4.09
CA LYS A 36 -24.93 -34.62 2.91
C LYS A 36 -23.83 -33.86 2.17
N ALA A 37 -23.64 -34.25 0.92
CA ALA A 37 -22.99 -33.44 -0.09
C ALA A 37 -23.66 -32.06 -0.23
N ARG A 38 -22.90 -31.11 -0.80
CA ARG A 38 -23.28 -29.78 -1.33
C ARG A 38 -22.91 -28.60 -0.43
N ASN A 39 -21.70 -28.05 -0.62
CA ASN A 39 -21.50 -26.90 -1.49
C ASN A 39 -20.04 -26.48 -1.39
N ASP A 40 -19.24 -27.14 -2.22
CA ASP A 40 -17.88 -26.74 -2.49
C ASP A 40 -17.86 -25.55 -3.46
N CYS A 41 -16.83 -24.73 -3.30
CA CYS A 41 -16.27 -23.86 -4.31
C CYS A 41 -17.24 -22.98 -5.13
N GLY A 42 -17.54 -21.82 -4.56
CA GLY A 42 -18.17 -20.71 -5.29
C GLY A 42 -17.84 -19.38 -4.67
N ARG A 43 -16.60 -19.17 -4.18
CA ARG A 43 -16.12 -17.82 -3.83
C ARG A 43 -15.99 -17.07 -5.15
N ARG A 44 -17.12 -16.49 -5.57
CA ARG A 44 -17.29 -15.66 -6.76
C ARG A 44 -16.26 -14.55 -6.66
N THR A 45 -15.13 -14.75 -7.33
CA THR A 45 -14.21 -13.68 -7.67
C THR A 45 -15.07 -12.66 -8.41
N GLN A 46 -15.26 -11.51 -7.79
CA GLN A 46 -15.95 -10.40 -8.41
C GLN A 46 -14.99 -9.82 -9.45
N LYS A 47 -14.86 -10.53 -10.56
CA LYS A 47 -14.20 -10.09 -11.78
C LYS A 47 -15.06 -8.98 -12.35
N LYS A 48 -14.84 -7.74 -11.92
CA LYS A 48 -15.40 -6.58 -12.60
C LYS A 48 -14.72 -6.44 -13.95
N ARG A 49 -15.27 -7.16 -14.95
CA ARG A 49 -15.03 -6.90 -16.36
C ARG A 49 -15.66 -5.55 -16.69
N GLY A 50 -14.86 -4.73 -17.38
CA GLY A 50 -15.14 -3.48 -18.09
C GLY A 50 -16.55 -2.90 -18.11
N GLY A 51 -16.62 -1.59 -17.85
CA GLY A 51 -17.77 -0.75 -18.18
C GLY A 51 -18.01 0.33 -17.12
N SER A 52 -17.53 1.54 -17.40
CA SER A 52 -17.80 2.78 -16.66
C SER A 52 -17.34 2.78 -15.19
N VAL A 53 -16.05 3.04 -14.99
CA VAL A 53 -15.57 3.58 -13.71
C VAL A 53 -16.00 5.05 -13.65
N THR A 54 -17.20 5.26 -13.15
CA THR A 54 -17.88 6.56 -13.10
C THR A 54 -17.33 7.37 -11.94
N MET A 55 -16.68 8.51 -12.21
CA MET A 55 -16.45 9.70 -11.34
C MET A 55 -16.09 9.51 -9.85
N ALA A 56 -16.83 8.71 -9.08
CA ALA A 56 -16.62 8.37 -7.68
C ALA A 56 -15.21 7.86 -7.35
N GLU A 57 -14.58 7.05 -8.21
CA GLU A 57 -13.19 6.62 -7.98
C GLU A 57 -12.21 7.80 -8.12
N SER A 58 -12.43 8.68 -9.10
CA SER A 58 -11.61 9.88 -9.27
C SER A 58 -11.79 10.88 -8.13
N ASP A 59 -13.03 11.03 -7.63
CA ASP A 59 -13.32 11.88 -6.47
C ASP A 59 -12.67 11.32 -5.20
N THR A 60 -12.59 9.99 -5.05
CA THR A 60 -11.88 9.35 -3.92
C THR A 60 -10.39 9.67 -3.93
N VAL A 61 -9.76 9.68 -5.11
CA VAL A 61 -8.34 10.06 -5.26
C VAL A 61 -8.15 11.52 -4.92
N LEU A 62 -9.00 12.41 -5.45
CA LEU A 62 -8.92 13.84 -5.18
C LEU A 62 -9.18 14.19 -3.73
N ASP A 63 -10.22 13.64 -3.12
CA ASP A 63 -10.56 13.90 -1.71
C ASP A 63 -9.46 13.42 -0.78
N PHE A 64 -8.89 12.23 -1.05
CA PHE A 64 -7.74 11.78 -0.28
C PHE A 64 -6.56 12.74 -0.42
N TRP A 65 -6.17 13.09 -1.65
CA TRP A 65 -4.96 13.88 -1.86
C TRP A 65 -5.11 15.34 -1.43
N LEU A 66 -6.24 15.96 -1.76
CA LEU A 66 -6.47 17.38 -1.57
C LEU A 66 -7.02 17.70 -0.17
N THR A 67 -7.90 16.85 0.36
CA THR A 67 -8.53 17.04 1.68
C THR A 67 -7.76 16.32 2.78
N THR A 68 -7.50 15.01 2.63
CA THR A 68 -6.95 14.18 3.72
C THR A 68 -5.45 14.40 3.93
N VAL A 69 -4.67 14.45 2.84
CA VAL A 69 -3.23 14.75 2.90
C VAL A 69 -3.02 16.25 3.05
N GLY A 70 -3.59 17.01 2.12
CA GLY A 70 -3.55 18.47 2.11
C GLY A 70 -2.16 19.06 1.85
N ALA A 71 -2.14 20.38 1.56
CA ALA A 71 -0.93 21.10 1.13
C ALA A 71 0.26 21.01 2.10
N ALA A 72 0.00 20.85 3.40
CA ALA A 72 1.04 20.73 4.42
C ALA A 72 1.84 19.41 4.33
N ARG A 73 1.28 18.36 3.72
CA ARG A 73 1.86 17.02 3.69
C ARG A 73 2.27 16.55 2.30
N TRP A 74 1.84 17.21 1.22
CA TRP A 74 2.19 16.81 -0.17
C TRP A 74 3.69 16.62 -0.39
N TYR A 75 4.52 17.50 0.17
CA TYR A 75 5.97 17.49 -0.03
C TYR A 75 6.76 16.95 1.16
N LYS A 76 6.07 16.56 2.23
CA LYS A 76 6.73 16.05 3.43
C LYS A 76 7.01 14.57 3.25
N ALA A 77 8.27 14.18 3.40
CA ALA A 77 8.62 12.76 3.53
C ALA A 77 8.00 12.22 4.83
N ASP A 78 7.03 11.33 4.69
CA ASP A 78 6.28 10.73 5.79
C ASP A 78 6.04 9.24 5.47
N PRO A 79 6.82 8.32 6.07
CA PRO A 79 6.68 6.89 5.81
C PRO A 79 5.29 6.33 6.13
N ALA A 80 4.55 6.95 7.06
CA ALA A 80 3.19 6.54 7.37
C ALA A 80 2.23 6.90 6.24
N LEU A 81 2.42 8.07 5.62
CA LEU A 81 1.68 8.47 4.43
C LEU A 81 2.03 7.57 3.24
N ASP A 82 3.31 7.26 3.04
CA ASP A 82 3.76 6.36 1.97
C ASP A 82 3.07 4.99 2.06
N ALA A 83 3.02 4.41 3.27
CA ALA A 83 2.33 3.15 3.52
C ALA A 83 0.81 3.24 3.30
N GLU A 84 0.18 4.34 3.69
CA GLU A 84 -1.25 4.57 3.44
C GLU A 84 -1.56 4.69 1.94
N VAL A 85 -0.74 5.42 1.19
CA VAL A 85 -0.88 5.59 -0.27
C VAL A 85 -0.74 4.24 -0.97
N ALA A 86 0.27 3.45 -0.60
CA ALA A 86 0.46 2.10 -1.15
C ALA A 86 -0.75 1.20 -0.87
N ALA A 87 -1.18 1.12 0.39
CA ALA A 87 -2.29 0.25 0.80
C ALA A 87 -3.60 0.58 0.08
N ARG A 88 -3.86 1.86 -0.22
CA ARG A 88 -5.12 2.32 -0.80
C ARG A 88 -5.10 2.41 -2.32
N PHE A 89 -3.97 2.80 -2.92
CA PHE A 89 -3.95 3.23 -4.32
C PHE A 89 -2.98 2.46 -5.21
N GLU A 90 -2.12 1.58 -4.70
CA GLU A 90 -1.18 0.81 -5.54
C GLU A 90 -1.90 0.05 -6.67
N GLY A 91 -3.06 -0.56 -6.38
CA GLY A 91 -3.88 -1.22 -7.39
C GLY A 91 -4.37 -0.26 -8.49
N MET A 92 -4.83 0.93 -8.12
CA MET A 92 -5.27 1.96 -9.09
C MET A 92 -4.10 2.50 -9.91
N VAL A 93 -2.94 2.70 -9.31
CA VAL A 93 -1.73 3.13 -10.01
C VAL A 93 -1.31 2.07 -11.04
N ALA A 94 -1.34 0.79 -10.67
CA ALA A 94 -1.03 -0.30 -11.58
C ALA A 94 -2.00 -0.36 -12.78
N GLU A 95 -3.31 -0.15 -12.56
CA GLU A 95 -4.30 -0.04 -13.65
C GLU A 95 -4.08 1.20 -14.53
N ALA A 96 -3.82 2.37 -13.92
CA ALA A 96 -3.52 3.60 -14.65
C ALA A 96 -2.27 3.43 -15.53
N ARG A 97 -1.24 2.75 -15.04
CA ARG A 97 -0.03 2.37 -15.79
C ARG A 97 -0.33 1.44 -16.96
N ARG A 98 -1.39 0.64 -16.91
CA ARG A 98 -1.86 -0.18 -18.05
C ARG A 98 -2.70 0.61 -19.05
N GLY A 99 -3.04 1.87 -18.75
CA GLY A 99 -3.87 2.72 -19.60
C GLY A 99 -5.35 2.73 -19.22
N ALA A 100 -5.72 2.14 -18.08
CA ALA A 100 -7.06 2.32 -17.51
C ALA A 100 -7.34 3.79 -17.22
N PHE A 101 -8.62 4.11 -16.99
CA PHE A 101 -9.10 5.46 -16.68
C PHE A 101 -8.79 6.52 -17.75
N SER A 102 -8.48 6.11 -18.99
CA SER A 102 -8.16 7.07 -20.06
C SER A 102 -9.29 8.08 -20.30
N ASP A 103 -10.54 7.70 -20.08
CA ASP A 103 -11.72 8.57 -20.21
C ASP A 103 -11.78 9.68 -19.15
N TRP A 104 -11.03 9.55 -18.03
CA TRP A 104 -10.97 10.59 -17.01
C TRP A 104 -10.38 11.88 -17.54
N ILE A 105 -9.61 11.85 -18.64
CA ILE A 105 -9.07 13.04 -19.27
C ILE A 105 -10.15 13.96 -19.86
N LEU A 106 -11.39 13.47 -20.02
CA LEU A 106 -12.49 14.23 -20.59
C LEU A 106 -13.07 15.27 -19.62
N ASN A 107 -12.83 15.13 -18.31
CA ASN A 107 -13.24 16.11 -17.32
C ASN A 107 -12.01 16.65 -16.55
N PRO A 108 -12.01 17.94 -16.15
CA PRO A 108 -10.87 18.54 -15.46
C PRO A 108 -10.50 17.84 -14.15
N ARG A 109 -11.50 17.57 -13.29
CA ARG A 109 -11.28 16.94 -11.98
C ARG A 109 -10.77 15.51 -12.11
N SER A 110 -11.45 14.67 -12.89
CA SER A 110 -11.01 13.29 -13.08
C SER A 110 -9.65 13.23 -13.81
N GLY A 111 -9.39 14.15 -14.73
CA GLY A 111 -8.11 14.26 -15.41
C GLY A 111 -6.97 14.57 -14.44
N LEU A 112 -7.20 15.47 -13.48
CA LEU A 112 -6.28 15.73 -12.38
C LEU A 112 -6.03 14.48 -11.55
N ALA A 113 -7.08 13.73 -11.18
CA ALA A 113 -6.94 12.49 -10.42
C ALA A 113 -6.05 11.46 -11.15
N LEU A 114 -6.22 11.33 -12.48
CA LEU A 114 -5.38 10.45 -13.29
C LEU A 114 -3.91 10.89 -13.29
N ILE A 115 -3.65 12.19 -13.36
CA ILE A 115 -2.29 12.73 -13.31
C ILE A 115 -1.65 12.43 -11.94
N LEU A 116 -2.39 12.60 -10.83
CA LEU A 116 -1.91 12.27 -9.49
C LEU A 116 -1.53 10.79 -9.34
N LEU A 117 -2.36 9.88 -9.88
CA LEU A 117 -2.08 8.45 -9.90
C LEU A 117 -0.82 8.08 -10.69
N LEU A 118 -0.46 8.86 -11.70
CA LEU A 118 0.68 8.58 -12.57
C LEU A 118 1.97 9.31 -12.17
N ASP A 119 1.88 10.42 -11.46
CA ASP A 119 3.02 11.28 -11.11
C ASP A 119 3.33 11.26 -9.61
N GLN A 120 2.34 11.57 -8.76
CA GLN A 120 2.55 11.75 -7.33
C GLN A 120 2.60 10.43 -6.58
N PHE A 121 1.62 9.56 -6.79
CA PHE A 121 1.50 8.33 -5.99
C PHE A 121 2.65 7.35 -6.20
N PRO A 122 3.17 7.14 -7.42
CA PRO A 122 4.35 6.32 -7.63
C PRO A 122 5.57 6.73 -6.80
N ARG A 123 5.75 8.04 -6.56
CA ARG A 123 6.85 8.60 -5.77
C ARG A 123 6.71 8.31 -4.27
N HIS A 124 5.48 8.11 -3.80
CA HIS A 124 5.20 7.66 -2.44
C HIS A 124 5.30 6.14 -2.30
N ILE A 125 4.79 5.37 -3.28
CA ILE A 125 4.72 3.90 -3.21
C ILE A 125 6.10 3.26 -3.40
N TRP A 126 6.87 3.74 -4.38
CA TRP A 126 8.15 3.15 -4.76
C TRP A 126 9.31 4.13 -4.60
N ARG A 127 9.30 4.87 -3.49
CA ARG A 127 10.33 5.86 -3.12
C ARG A 127 11.74 5.28 -3.30
N ASP A 128 12.64 6.09 -3.84
CA ASP A 128 14.05 5.74 -4.07
C ASP A 128 14.28 4.53 -5.01
N THR A 129 13.30 4.20 -5.86
CA THR A 129 13.44 3.15 -6.88
C THR A 129 13.16 3.69 -8.28
N ALA A 130 13.70 3.01 -9.31
CA ALA A 130 13.39 3.31 -10.70
C ALA A 130 11.88 3.16 -11.03
N ALA A 131 11.17 2.30 -10.29
CA ALA A 131 9.75 2.07 -10.48
C ALA A 131 8.90 3.31 -10.23
N ALA A 132 9.37 4.30 -9.45
CA ALA A 132 8.67 5.57 -9.24
C ALA A 132 8.52 6.38 -10.55
N PHE A 133 9.46 6.25 -11.48
CA PHE A 133 9.55 7.09 -12.68
C PHE A 133 8.97 6.44 -13.94
N GLU A 134 8.61 5.16 -13.88
CA GLU A 134 8.08 4.40 -15.04
C GLU A 134 6.81 5.02 -15.65
N SER A 135 6.04 5.76 -14.86
CA SER A 135 4.81 6.41 -15.29
C SER A 135 4.97 7.88 -15.70
N ASP A 136 6.15 8.48 -15.55
CA ASP A 136 6.39 9.91 -15.79
C ASP A 136 6.04 10.32 -17.23
N ALA A 137 6.48 9.53 -18.23
CA ALA A 137 6.18 9.80 -19.63
C ALA A 137 4.66 9.79 -19.92
N ARG A 138 3.91 8.92 -19.23
CA ARG A 138 2.45 8.85 -19.36
C ARG A 138 1.79 10.02 -18.64
N ALA A 139 2.25 10.38 -17.45
CA ALA A 139 1.78 11.54 -16.71
C ALA A 139 1.96 12.82 -17.54
N MET A 140 3.14 13.02 -18.13
CA MET A 140 3.43 14.15 -19.03
C MET A 140 2.46 14.18 -20.22
N ALA A 141 2.24 13.05 -20.90
CA ALA A 141 1.32 13.00 -22.03
C ALA A 141 -0.12 13.37 -21.64
N LYS A 142 -0.59 12.92 -20.46
CA LYS A 142 -1.91 13.27 -19.93
C LYS A 142 -1.98 14.73 -19.50
N ALA A 143 -0.94 15.27 -18.86
CA ALA A 143 -0.85 16.70 -18.51
C ALA A 143 -0.94 17.60 -19.75
N LYS A 144 -0.12 17.33 -20.78
CA LYS A 144 -0.17 18.04 -22.07
C LYS A 144 -1.55 17.98 -22.70
N ARG A 145 -2.20 16.80 -22.66
CA ARG A 145 -3.56 16.65 -23.18
C ARG A 145 -4.57 17.48 -22.39
N ALA A 146 -4.53 17.45 -21.06
CA ALA A 146 -5.42 18.23 -20.20
C ALA A 146 -5.28 19.73 -20.46
N MET A 147 -4.04 20.23 -20.60
CA MET A 147 -3.76 21.62 -20.94
C MET A 147 -4.28 22.00 -22.34
N SER A 148 -4.13 21.12 -23.34
CA SER A 148 -4.69 21.35 -24.67
C SER A 148 -6.23 21.46 -24.68
N LEU A 149 -6.89 20.90 -23.67
CA LEU A 149 -8.34 20.97 -23.46
C LEU A 149 -8.74 22.11 -22.50
N GLY A 150 -7.79 22.94 -22.06
CA GLY A 150 -7.98 24.03 -21.11
C GLY A 150 -8.49 23.56 -19.75
N HIS A 151 -8.16 22.33 -19.33
CA HIS A 151 -8.64 21.78 -18.07
C HIS A 151 -7.92 22.35 -16.84
N ASP A 152 -6.65 22.70 -17.01
CA ASP A 152 -5.81 23.41 -16.03
C ASP A 152 -6.46 24.72 -15.57
N MET A 153 -7.02 25.50 -16.51
CA MET A 153 -7.68 26.78 -16.21
C MET A 153 -9.05 26.61 -15.53
N LYS A 154 -9.63 25.41 -15.57
CA LYS A 154 -10.91 25.08 -14.91
C LYS A 154 -10.73 24.61 -13.46
N ILE A 155 -9.49 24.37 -13.04
CA ILE A 155 -9.14 23.99 -11.67
C ILE A 155 -8.53 25.20 -10.97
N ALA A 156 -8.95 25.44 -9.74
CA ALA A 156 -8.47 26.54 -8.91
C ALA A 156 -7.07 26.24 -8.35
N GLU A 157 -6.34 27.29 -8.03
CA GLU A 157 -5.14 27.15 -7.20
C GLU A 157 -5.54 26.77 -5.76
N PRO A 158 -4.76 25.94 -5.05
CA PRO A 158 -3.42 25.44 -5.40
C PRO A 158 -3.41 24.17 -6.26
N GLU A 159 -4.53 23.49 -6.47
CA GLU A 159 -4.63 22.18 -7.12
C GLU A 159 -4.10 22.18 -8.56
N ARG A 160 -4.22 23.31 -9.26
CA ARG A 160 -3.73 23.49 -10.62
C ARG A 160 -2.25 23.10 -10.80
N GLN A 161 -1.41 23.26 -9.77
CA GLN A 161 0.02 22.97 -9.86
C GLN A 161 0.34 21.54 -10.31
N PHE A 162 -0.54 20.59 -9.98
CA PHE A 162 -0.37 19.17 -10.33
C PHE A 162 -0.47 18.90 -11.84
N PHE A 163 -1.06 19.81 -12.64
CA PHE A 163 -0.99 19.70 -14.10
C PHE A 163 0.40 20.02 -14.65
N TYR A 164 1.17 20.87 -13.95
CA TYR A 164 2.47 21.34 -14.40
C TYR A 164 3.64 20.50 -13.87
N LEU A 165 3.49 19.87 -12.70
CA LEU A 165 4.53 19.04 -12.09
C LEU A 165 5.09 17.94 -13.02
N PRO A 166 4.28 17.17 -13.78
CA PRO A 166 4.80 16.18 -14.70
C PRO A 166 5.70 16.76 -15.81
N LEU A 167 5.47 18.01 -16.21
CA LEU A 167 6.32 18.68 -17.21
C LEU A 167 7.70 18.98 -16.62
N MET A 168 7.73 19.50 -15.39
CA MET A 168 8.98 19.81 -14.68
C MET A 168 9.82 18.56 -14.42
N HIS A 169 9.17 17.43 -14.10
CA HIS A 169 9.87 16.15 -13.89
C HIS A 169 10.47 15.59 -15.18
N SER A 170 9.84 15.84 -16.33
CA SER A 170 10.29 15.30 -17.62
C SER A 170 11.54 15.98 -18.19
N GLU A 171 11.83 17.23 -17.80
CA GLU A 171 13.04 17.94 -18.24
C GLU A 171 14.30 17.53 -17.47
N SER A 172 14.15 16.78 -16.38
CA SER A 172 15.25 16.36 -15.49
C SER A 172 15.62 14.88 -15.63
N GLN A 173 15.09 14.16 -16.63
CA GLN A 173 15.31 12.73 -16.88
C GLN A 173 16.23 12.51 -18.08
#